data_AF-A0A7C4SDH7-F1
#
_entry.id   AF-A0A7C4SDH7-F1
#
_cell.length_a   1.000
_cell.length_b   1.000
_cell.length_c   1.000
_cell.angle_alpha   90.00
_cell.angle_beta   90.00
_cell.angle_gamma   90.00
#
_symmetry.space_group_name_H-M   'P 1'
#
loop_
_entity.id
_entity.type
_entity.pdbx_description
1 polymer ?
#
loop_
_entity_poly.entity_id
_entity_poly.type
_entity_poly.pdbx_seq_one_letter_code
_entity_poly.pdbx_strand_id
1 'polypeptide(L)' 'MPRRCPECGGELVYNRDLKMYVCRGCGRMFTRDELEAAYEKQTEERAKPARGRRARELL' A
#
# COMPACT_ATOMS: atom_id res chain seq x y z
N MET A 1 0.03 0.36 6.01
CA MET A 1 -0.77 1.30 5.21
C MET A 1 -0.06 2.66 5.18
N PRO A 2 0.74 2.97 4.13
CA PRO A 2 0.88 4.35 3.65
C PRO A 2 -0.36 5.21 3.91
N ARG A 3 -0.11 6.35 4.52
CA ARG A 3 -1.11 7.38 4.84
C ARG A 3 -0.93 8.58 3.92
N ARG A 4 -0.25 8.35 2.79
CA ARG A 4 0.35 9.38 1.94
C ARG A 4 -0.08 9.18 0.51
N CYS A 5 -0.41 10.28 -0.14
CA CYS A 5 -0.85 10.33 -1.51
C CYS A 5 0.28 9.88 -2.44
N PRO A 6 0.03 8.93 -3.36
CA PRO A 6 1.05 8.48 -4.30
C PRO A 6 1.47 9.56 -5.31
N GLU A 7 0.61 10.57 -5.54
CA GLU A 7 0.87 11.65 -6.51
C GLU A 7 1.71 12.80 -5.94
N CYS A 8 1.52 13.14 -4.66
CA CYS A 8 2.16 14.34 -4.07
C CYS A 8 2.85 14.08 -2.73
N GLY A 9 2.78 12.86 -2.18
CA GLY A 9 3.31 12.53 -0.86
C GLY A 9 2.54 13.13 0.33
N GLY A 10 1.49 13.93 0.08
CA GLY A 10 0.68 14.58 1.11
C GLY A 10 -0.19 13.62 1.91
N GLU A 11 -0.70 14.06 3.06
CA GLU A 11 -1.54 13.22 3.93
C GLU A 11 -2.90 12.89 3.30
N LEU A 12 -3.28 11.61 3.34
CA LEU A 12 -4.59 11.11 2.92
C LEU A 12 -5.51 10.95 4.14
N VAL A 13 -6.68 11.60 4.07
CA VAL A 13 -7.69 11.60 5.13
C VAL A 13 -8.92 10.86 4.65
N TYR A 14 -9.42 9.91 5.44
CA TYR A 14 -10.64 9.18 5.10
C TYR A 14 -11.87 10.05 5.36
N ASN A 15 -12.64 10.31 4.31
CA ASN A 15 -13.91 11.01 4.37
C ASN A 15 -15.04 9.98 4.49
N ARG A 16 -15.77 10.01 5.62
CA ARG A 16 -16.82 9.03 5.94
C ARG A 16 -18.09 9.23 5.12
N ASP A 17 -18.41 10.46 4.75
CA ASP A 17 -19.61 10.81 3.98
C ASP A 17 -19.54 10.20 2.58
N LEU A 18 -18.36 10.31 1.96
CA LEU A 18 -18.12 9.82 0.62
C LEU A 18 -17.52 8.40 0.58
N LYS A 19 -17.10 7.86 1.74
CA LYS A 19 -16.33 6.60 1.86
C LYS A 19 -15.09 6.57 0.96
N MET A 20 -14.46 7.74 0.78
CA MET A 20 -13.29 7.95 -0.06
C MET A 20 -12.17 8.60 0.75
N TYR A 21 -10.94 8.43 0.29
CA TYR A 21 -9.75 9.05 0.89
C TYR A 21 -9.39 10.32 0.14
N VAL A 22 -9.32 11.45 0.84
CA VAL A 22 -9.03 12.75 0.26
C VAL A 22 -7.63 13.20 0.66
N CYS A 23 -6.80 13.54 -0.32
CA CYS A 23 -5.48 14.08 -0.05
C CYS A 23 -5.56 15.55 0.35
N ARG A 24 -4.93 15.90 1.48
CA ARG A 24 -4.83 17.30 1.97
C ARG A 24 -3.80 18.15 1.21
N GLY A 25 -2.90 17.53 0.47
CA GLY A 25 -1.88 18.23 -0.34
C GLY A 25 -2.40 18.64 -1.72
N CYS A 26 -2.86 17.67 -2.51
CA CYS A 26 -3.32 17.92 -3.89
C CYS A 26 -4.85 17.97 -4.05
N GLY A 27 -5.63 17.66 -3.00
CA GLY A 27 -7.10 17.65 -3.05
C GLY A 27 -7.72 16.47 -3.81
N ARG A 28 -6.91 15.56 -4.35
CA ARG A 28 -7.40 14.37 -5.06
C ARG A 28 -8.09 13.40 -4.10
N MET A 29 -9.14 12.76 -4.62
CA MET A 29 -9.88 11.73 -3.92
C MET A 29 -9.49 10.37 -4.51
N PHE A 30 -9.30 9.39 -3.63
CA PHE A 30 -8.97 8.02 -3.97
C PHE A 30 -9.98 7.10 -3.32
N THR A 31 -10.35 6.05 -4.03
CA THR A 31 -11.21 5.01 -3.46
C THR A 31 -10.40 4.03 -2.63
N ARG A 32 -11.08 3.24 -1.79
CA ARG A 32 -10.41 2.17 -1.04
C ARG A 32 -9.79 1.14 -1.97
N ASP A 33 -10.43 0.84 -3.09
CA ASP A 33 -9.99 -0.14 -4.09
C ASP A 33 -8.68 0.32 -4.78
N GLU A 34 -8.63 1.57 -5.24
CA GLU A 34 -7.40 2.14 -5.84
C GLU A 34 -6.23 2.16 -4.86
N LEU A 35 -6.51 2.52 -3.62
CA LEU A 35 -5.52 2.46 -2.57
C LEU A 35 -5.09 1.02 -2.40
N GLU A 36 -5.99 0.11 -2.05
CA GLU A 36 -5.74 -1.32 -1.81
C GLU A 36 -4.92 -1.96 -2.92
N ALA A 37 -5.27 -1.77 -4.20
CA ALA A 37 -4.50 -2.25 -5.34
C ALA A 37 -3.06 -1.70 -5.36
N ALA A 38 -2.84 -0.45 -4.95
CA ALA A 38 -1.50 0.12 -4.81
C ALA A 38 -0.72 -0.47 -3.61
N TYR A 39 -1.39 -0.81 -2.50
CA TYR A 39 -0.75 -1.48 -1.35
C TYR A 39 -0.48 -2.95 -1.62
N GLU A 40 -1.45 -3.66 -2.20
CA GLU A 40 -1.39 -5.10 -2.46
C GLU A 40 -0.16 -5.43 -3.29
N LYS A 41 0.07 -4.66 -4.37
CA LYS A 41 1.31 -4.70 -5.16
C LYS A 41 2.58 -4.48 -4.33
N GLN A 42 2.57 -3.55 -3.38
CA GLN A 42 3.70 -3.33 -2.47
C GLN A 42 3.88 -4.46 -1.44
N THR A 43 2.79 -5.11 -1.04
CA THR A 43 2.83 -6.24 -0.09
C THR A 43 3.30 -7.50 -0.77
N GLU A 44 2.86 -7.80 -2.00
CA GLU A 44 3.28 -8.95 -2.78
C GLU A 44 4.79 -8.91 -3.09
N GLU A 45 5.31 -7.74 -3.44
CA GLU A 45 6.75 -7.53 -3.65
C GLU A 45 7.56 -7.80 -2.36
N ARG A 46 6.98 -7.53 -1.20
CA ARG A 46 7.61 -7.76 0.12
C ARG A 46 7.32 -9.14 0.70
N ALA A 47 6.31 -9.82 0.16
CA ALA A 47 5.88 -11.19 0.47
C ALA A 47 6.38 -12.20 -0.56
N LYS A 48 7.48 -11.91 -1.27
CA LYS A 48 8.44 -12.95 -1.64
C LYS A 48 9.25 -13.28 -0.39
N PRO A 49 8.84 -14.23 0.48
CA PRO A 49 9.79 -14.81 1.39
C PRO A 49 10.90 -15.38 0.52
N ALA A 50 12.13 -15.08 0.90
CA ALA A 50 13.29 -15.80 0.44
C ALA A 50 13.01 -17.30 0.57
N ARG A 51 12.58 -17.94 -0.52
CA ARG A 51 12.73 -19.39 -0.70
C ARG A 51 14.23 -19.66 -0.96
N GLY A 52 15.05 -19.30 0.02
CA GLY A 52 16.44 -19.72 0.14
C GLY A 52 16.45 -21.08 0.81
N ARG A 53 16.32 -22.12 -0.02
CA ARG A 53 16.49 -23.53 0.34
C ARG A 53 17.72 -23.72 1.26
N ARG A 54 17.51 -24.31 2.44
CA ARG A 54 18.49 -25.22 3.04
C ARG A 54 17.88 -26.61 3.15
N ALA A 55 17.67 -27.19 1.99
CA ALA A 55 17.82 -28.63 1.85
C ALA A 55 19.31 -28.92 1.72
N ARG A 56 19.77 -29.94 2.43
CA ARG A 56 21.07 -30.64 2.35
C ARG A 56 22.14 -30.23 3.38
N GLU A 57 22.18 -31.05 4.44
CA GLU A 57 23.29 -31.96 4.79
C GLU A 57 24.50 -31.42 5.59
N LEU A 58 24.94 -32.31 6.51
CA LEU A 58 26.15 -32.36 7.35
C LEU A 58 26.19 -31.55 8.66
N LEU A 59 25.76 -32.22 9.75
CA LEU A 59 26.64 -32.64 10.86
C LEU A 59 26.04 -33.86 11.57
#